data_AF-A0AAX3S2P5-F1
#
_entry.id   AF-A0AAX3S2P5-F1
#
_cell.length_a   1.000
_cell.length_b   1.000
_cell.length_c   1.000
_cell.angle_alpha   90.00
_cell.angle_beta   90.00
_cell.angle_gamma   90.00
#
_symmetry.space_group_name_H-M   'P 1'
#
loop_
_entity.id
_entity.type
_entity.pdbx_description
1 polymer ?
#
loop_
_entity_poly.entity_id
_entity_poly.type
_entity_poly.pdbx_seq_one_letter_code
_entity_poly.pdbx_strand_id
1 'polypeptide(L)' 'MNENLPPIMNEGALFSPQQFQQQAQWEAFTNQGVSGLSSPFTWGVEKVDLDESLLSSGRLQVHQLRAWLPN' A
#
# COMPACT_ATOMS: atom_id res chain seq x y z
N MET A 1 -23.24 5.24 -5.66
CA MET A 1 -22.56 5.14 -6.96
C MET A 1 -21.67 6.36 -7.11
N ASN A 2 -20.38 6.28 -6.76
CA ASN A 2 -19.33 7.20 -7.25
C ASN A 2 -17.98 6.96 -6.55
N GLU A 3 -17.37 5.78 -6.65
CA GLU A 3 -16.05 5.59 -6.02
C GLU A 3 -15.14 4.77 -6.95
N ASN A 4 -14.02 5.40 -7.36
CA ASN A 4 -12.86 4.86 -8.11
C ASN A 4 -12.93 4.82 -9.66
N LEU A 5 -13.26 5.94 -10.31
CA LEU A 5 -12.98 6.11 -11.75
C LEU A 5 -11.52 6.56 -11.97
N PRO A 6 -10.82 6.10 -13.02
CA PRO A 6 -9.47 6.56 -13.34
C PRO A 6 -9.46 8.06 -13.69
N PRO A 7 -8.41 8.81 -13.33
CA PRO A 7 -8.35 10.24 -13.57
C PRO A 7 -8.28 10.55 -15.07
N ILE A 8 -9.04 11.54 -15.51
CA ILE A 8 -9.04 12.01 -16.90
C ILE A 8 -7.78 12.86 -17.11
N MET A 9 -6.83 12.34 -17.90
CA MET A 9 -5.61 13.04 -18.28
C MET A 9 -5.89 13.82 -19.58
N ASN A 10 -6.23 15.10 -19.46
CA ASN A 10 -6.40 15.99 -20.62
C ASN A 10 -5.03 16.52 -21.08
N GLU A 11 -4.76 16.46 -22.39
CA GLU A 11 -3.57 17.07 -22.98
C GLU A 11 -3.56 18.59 -22.68
N GLY A 12 -2.56 19.05 -21.92
CA GLY A 12 -2.42 20.46 -21.52
C GLY A 12 -2.92 20.82 -20.12
N ALA A 13 -3.40 19.86 -19.31
CA ALA A 13 -3.76 20.11 -17.91
C ALA A 13 -2.51 20.24 -17.02
N LEU A 14 -2.43 21.33 -16.25
CA LEU A 14 -1.46 21.46 -15.16
C LEU A 14 -1.78 20.39 -14.11
N PHE A 15 -0.86 19.44 -13.91
CA PHE A 15 -1.03 18.38 -12.91
C PHE A 15 -1.19 18.98 -11.52
N SER A 16 -2.35 18.75 -10.90
CA SER A 16 -2.58 19.13 -9.51
C SER A 16 -2.18 17.99 -8.57
N PRO A 17 -1.73 18.29 -7.33
CA PRO A 17 -1.47 17.26 -6.32
C PRO A 17 -2.67 16.33 -6.09
N GLN A 18 -3.89 16.84 -6.27
CA GLN A 18 -5.13 16.08 -6.13
C GLN A 18 -5.29 15.01 -7.22
N GLN A 19 -4.84 15.26 -8.46
CA GLN A 19 -4.87 14.26 -9.53
C GLN A 19 -3.92 13.10 -9.25
N PHE A 20 -2.74 13.37 -8.70
CA PHE A 20 -1.81 12.32 -8.27
C PHE A 20 -2.37 11.49 -7.12
N GLN A 21 -3.04 12.12 -6.16
CA GLN A 21 -3.70 11.40 -5.07
C GLN A 21 -4.82 10.49 -5.59
N GLN A 22 -5.63 10.95 -6.55
CA GLN A 22 -6.66 10.11 -7.16
C GLN A 22 -6.09 8.96 -7.98
N GLN A 23 -5.02 9.19 -8.75
CA GLN A 23 -4.31 8.13 -9.47
C GLN A 23 -3.78 7.07 -8.50
N ALA A 24 -3.11 7.48 -7.41
CA ALA A 24 -2.56 6.56 -6.42
C ALA A 24 -3.65 5.75 -5.69
N GLN A 25 -4.78 6.37 -5.38
CA GLN A 25 -5.94 5.67 -4.80
C GLN A 25 -6.54 4.65 -5.77
N TRP A 26 -6.67 5.02 -7.04
CA TRP A 26 -7.19 4.13 -8.07
C TRP A 26 -6.26 2.92 -8.27
N GLU A 27 -4.96 3.14 -8.36
CA GLU A 27 -3.95 2.07 -8.46
C GLU A 27 -3.99 1.12 -7.25
N ALA A 28 -4.09 1.66 -6.03
CA ALA A 28 -4.20 0.86 -4.82
C ALA A 28 -5.47 -0.02 -4.83
N PHE A 29 -6.62 0.53 -5.23
CA PHE A 29 -7.88 -0.20 -5.34
C PHE A 29 -7.81 -1.32 -6.38
N THR A 30 -7.28 -1.05 -7.57
CA THR A 30 -7.13 -2.06 -8.62
C THR A 30 -6.20 -3.19 -8.17
N ASN A 31 -5.07 -2.87 -7.54
CA ASN A 31 -4.12 -3.86 -7.04
C ASN A 31 -4.72 -4.75 -5.95
N GLN A 32 -5.54 -4.18 -5.06
CA GLN A 32 -6.27 -4.96 -4.05
C GLN A 32 -7.28 -5.91 -4.70
N GLY A 33 -8.01 -5.46 -5.73
CA GLY A 33 -8.95 -6.29 -6.48
C GLY A 33 -8.26 -7.50 -7.12
N VAL A 34 -7.12 -7.29 -7.78
CA VAL A 34 -6.32 -8.38 -8.37
C VAL A 34 -5.77 -9.33 -7.30
N SER A 35 -5.27 -8.81 -6.19
CA SER A 35 -4.78 -9.64 -5.09
C SER A 35 -5.89 -10.51 -4.48
N GLY A 36 -7.11 -9.97 -4.37
CA GLY A 36 -8.28 -10.68 -3.82
C GLY A 36 -8.74 -11.85 -4.69
N LEU A 37 -8.42 -11.84 -5.99
CA LEU A 37 -8.64 -12.99 -6.88
C LEU A 37 -7.64 -14.14 -6.60
N SER A 38 -6.48 -13.84 -6.02
CA SER A 38 -5.42 -14.82 -5.76
C SER A 38 -5.50 -15.44 -4.36
N SER A 39 -6.05 -14.74 -3.37
CA SER A 39 -6.12 -15.20 -1.99
C SER A 39 -7.27 -14.52 -1.24
N PRO A 40 -8.03 -15.24 -0.40
CA PRO A 40 -9.04 -14.64 0.47
C PRO A 40 -8.42 -13.74 1.58
N PHE A 41 -7.11 -13.87 1.82
CA PHE A 41 -6.35 -13.03 2.75
C PHE A 41 -5.17 -12.41 2.02
N THR A 42 -5.31 -11.14 1.63
CA THR A 42 -4.32 -10.37 0.87
C THR A 42 -3.40 -9.52 1.74
N TRP A 43 -3.58 -9.61 3.07
CA TRP A 43 -2.81 -8.93 4.08
C TRP A 43 -1.87 -9.90 4.80
N GLY A 44 -0.81 -9.38 5.43
CA GLY A 44 0.16 -10.20 6.15
C GLY A 44 1.56 -9.60 6.14
N VAL A 45 2.50 -10.31 6.77
CA VAL A 45 3.92 -9.95 6.79
C VAL A 45 4.66 -10.83 5.81
N GLU A 46 5.38 -10.21 4.87
CA GLU A 46 6.28 -10.92 3.94
C GLU A 46 7.69 -11.02 4.53
N LYS A 47 8.17 -9.94 5.16
CA LYS A 47 9.51 -9.89 5.73
C LYS A 47 9.54 -9.02 6.97
N VAL A 48 10.20 -9.51 8.01
CA VAL A 48 10.54 -8.74 9.21
C VAL A 48 11.99 -9.06 9.58
N ASP A 49 12.76 -8.01 9.86
CA ASP A 49 14.13 -8.09 10.36
C ASP A 49 14.21 -7.31 11.67
N LEU A 50 14.60 -7.99 12.75
CA LEU A 50 14.60 -7.46 14.11
C LEU A 50 16.04 -7.37 14.64
N ASP A 51 16.29 -6.36 15.46
CA ASP A 51 17.57 -6.24 16.16
C ASP A 51 17.61 -7.21 17.35
N GLU A 52 18.21 -8.38 17.14
CA GLU A 52 18.35 -9.41 18.18
C GLU A 52 19.19 -8.94 19.38
N SER A 53 20.15 -8.04 19.15
CA SER A 53 20.99 -7.51 20.22
C SER A 53 20.17 -6.66 21.18
N LEU A 54 19.29 -5.80 20.64
CA LEU A 54 18.40 -4.98 21.45
C LEU A 54 17.25 -5.78 22.06
N LEU A 55 16.77 -6.81 21.36
CA LEU A 55 15.77 -7.74 21.90
C LEU A 55 16.23 -8.37 23.21
N SER A 56 17.50 -8.75 23.31
CA SER A 56 18.09 -9.29 24.54
C SER A 56 18.06 -8.31 25.73
N SER A 57 18.01 -7.00 25.45
CA SER A 57 17.87 -5.93 26.45
C SER A 57 16.40 -5.56 26.74
N GLY A 58 15.44 -6.27 26.15
CA GLY A 58 14.01 -6.00 26.27
C GLY A 58 13.49 -4.91 25.33
N ARG A 59 14.27 -4.50 24.32
CA ARG A 59 13.88 -3.49 23.33
C ARG A 59 13.62 -4.15 21.98
N LEU A 60 12.39 -4.02 21.47
CA LEU A 60 12.06 -4.42 20.11
C LEU A 60 12.40 -3.28 19.15
N GLN A 61 13.33 -3.54 18.23
CA GLN A 61 13.64 -2.64 17.13
C GLN A 61 13.55 -3.40 15.81
N VAL A 62 12.91 -2.79 14.81
CA VAL A 62 12.72 -3.37 13.48
C VAL A 62 13.68 -2.68 12.53
N HIS A 63 14.56 -3.44 11.88
CA HIS A 63 15.44 -2.94 10.83
C HIS A 63 14.70 -2.85 9.49
N GLN A 64 13.86 -3.84 9.18
CA GLN A 64 13.07 -3.87 7.95
C GLN A 64 11.71 -4.53 8.20
N LEU A 65 10.64 -3.93 7.67
CA LEU A 65 9.31 -4.53 7.62
C LEU A 65 8.73 -4.37 6.22
N ARG A 66 8.32 -5.49 5.61
CA ARG A 66 7.48 -5.51 4.42
C ARG A 66 6.20 -6.27 4.75
N ALA A 67 5.10 -5.56 4.74
CA ALA A 67 3.80 -6.09 5.11
C ALA A 67 2.68 -5.34 4.38
N TRP A 68 1.55 -6.00 4.24
CA TRP A 68 0.29 -5.40 3.81
C TRP A 68 -0.67 -5.42 4.97
N LEU A 69 -1.21 -4.24 5.30
CA LEU A 69 -2.22 -4.11 6.34
C LEU A 69 -3.59 -4.52 5.78
N PRO A 70 -4.49 -5.04 6.63
CA PRO A 70 -5.89 -5.13 6.26
C PRO A 70 -6.45 -3.72 6.04
N ASN A 71 -7.32 -3.59 5.04
CA ASN A 71 -8.02 -2.34 4.72
C ASN A 71 -9.13 -2.03 5.72
#